data_AF-A0A932PU20-F1
#
_entry.id   AF-A0A932PU20-F1
#
_cell.length_a   1.000
_cell.length_b   1.000
_cell.length_c   1.000
_cell.angle_alpha   90.00
_cell.angle_beta   90.00
_cell.angle_gamma   90.00
#
_symmetry.space_group_name_H-M   'P 1'
#
loop_
_entity.id
_entity.type
_entity.pdbx_description
1 polymer ?
#
loop_
_entity_poly.entity_id
_entity_poly.type
_entity_poly.pdbx_seq_one_letter_code
_entity_poly.pdbx_strand_id
1 'polypeptide(L)' 'MSELLWIDELIAHQKQKLLALARQIVPHLTEDDLLQPNDFPALEYHPHFRYEEGVLAGMLAMRAAWLAKQ' A
#
# COMPACT_ATOMS: atom_id res chain seq x y z
N MET A 1 10.06 15.99 13.61
CA MET A 1 8.68 15.57 14.00
C MET A 1 7.68 15.81 12.88
N SER A 2 7.74 16.94 12.17
CA SER A 2 6.87 17.23 11.02
C SER A 2 7.09 16.28 9.83
N GLU A 3 8.33 15.88 9.51
CA GLU A 3 8.56 15.02 8.33
C GLU A 3 7.93 13.62 8.47
N LEU A 4 7.95 13.04 9.69
CA LEU A 4 7.34 11.74 9.93
C LEU A 4 5.82 11.80 9.76
N LEU A 5 5.19 12.91 10.15
CA LEU A 5 3.75 13.13 9.94
C LEU A 5 3.41 13.13 8.45
N TRP A 6 4.18 13.85 7.63
CA TRP A 6 4.00 13.86 6.17
C TRP A 6 4.20 12.48 5.55
N ILE A 7 5.19 11.71 6.01
CA ILE A 7 5.42 10.34 5.56
C ILE A 7 4.22 9.46 5.89
N ASP A 8 3.68 9.56 7.10
CA ASP A 8 2.51 8.80 7.54
C ASP A 8 1.25 9.17 6.75
N GLU A 9 1.04 10.45 6.45
CA GLU A 9 -0.05 10.94 5.59
C GLU A 9 0.04 10.41 4.16
N LEU A 10 1.24 10.42 3.55
CA LEU A 10 1.48 9.86 2.22
C LEU A 10 1.17 8.36 2.18
N ILE A 11 1.61 7.61 3.20
CA ILE A 11 1.33 6.18 3.32
C ILE A 11 -0.17 5.92 3.46
N ALA A 12 -0.87 6.71 4.29
CA ALA A 12 -2.32 6.57 4.47
C ALA A 12 -3.06 6.81 3.15
N HIS A 13 -2.68 7.84 2.39
CA HIS A 13 -3.28 8.11 1.08
C HIS A 13 -3.01 6.99 0.07
N GLN A 14 -1.78 6.48 0.01
CA GLN A 14 -1.43 5.38 -0.88
C GLN A 14 -2.19 4.10 -0.53
N LYS A 15 -2.40 3.80 0.77
CA LYS A 15 -3.23 2.66 1.20
C LYS A 15 -4.68 2.78 0.71
N GLN A 16 -5.28 3.97 0.83
CA GLN A 16 -6.64 4.22 0.34
C GLN A 16 -6.73 4.05 -1.17
N LYS A 17 -5.74 4.56 -1.92
CA LYS A 17 -5.65 4.39 -3.37
C LYS A 17 -5.55 2.91 -3.75
N LEU A 18 -4.68 2.17 -3.06
CA LEU A 18 -4.49 0.73 -3.31
C LEU A 18 -5.77 -0.06 -3.02
N LEU A 19 -6.49 0.24 -1.93
CA LEU A 19 -7.77 -0.38 -1.61
C LEU A 19 -8.84 -0.08 -2.66
N ALA A 20 -8.93 1.17 -3.10
CA ALA A 20 -9.88 1.55 -4.15
C ALA A 20 -9.61 0.80 -5.45
N LEU A 21 -8.33 0.68 -5.85
CA LEU A 21 -7.93 -0.12 -7.01
C LEU A 21 -8.23 -1.60 -6.81
N ALA A 22 -7.92 -2.16 -5.63
CA ALA A 22 -8.22 -3.56 -5.31
C ALA A 22 -9.71 -3.85 -5.45
N ARG A 23 -10.58 -2.96 -4.96
CA ARG A 23 -12.04 -3.07 -5.06
C ARG A 23 -12.58 -2.92 -6.48
N GLN A 24 -11.87 -2.24 -7.37
CA GLN A 24 -12.22 -2.23 -8.79
C GLN A 24 -11.99 -3.61 -9.45
N ILE A 25 -11.05 -4.40 -8.92
CA ILE A 25 -10.69 -5.72 -9.44
C ILE A 25 -11.49 -6.83 -8.74
N VAL A 26 -11.61 -6.75 -7.40
CA VAL A 26 -12.34 -7.68 -6.53
C VAL A 26 -13.24 -6.85 -5.58
N PRO A 27 -14.54 -6.69 -5.88
CA PRO A 27 -15.42 -5.71 -5.22
C PRO A 27 -15.56 -5.79 -3.69
N HIS A 28 -15.33 -6.97 -3.10
CA HIS A 28 -15.62 -7.21 -1.68
C HIS A 28 -14.40 -7.15 -0.77
N LEU A 29 -13.25 -6.71 -1.27
CA LEU A 29 -12.02 -6.64 -0.47
C LEU A 29 -12.11 -5.64 0.69
N THR A 30 -11.55 -6.08 1.80
CA THR A 30 -11.33 -5.32 3.02
C THR A 30 -9.89 -4.79 3.08
N GLU A 31 -9.60 -3.95 4.06
CA GLU A 31 -8.23 -3.49 4.32
C GLU A 31 -7.32 -4.65 4.76
N ASP A 32 -7.86 -5.62 5.50
CA ASP A 32 -7.11 -6.78 5.98
C ASP A 32 -6.68 -7.68 4.81
N ASP A 33 -7.51 -7.80 3.77
CA ASP A 33 -7.18 -8.58 2.57
C ASP A 33 -5.97 -8.00 1.82
N LEU A 34 -5.69 -6.69 1.95
CA LEU A 34 -4.50 -6.07 1.36
C LEU A 34 -3.20 -6.47 2.06
N LEU A 35 -3.27 -7.10 3.24
CA LEU A 35 -2.10 -7.64 3.90
C LEU A 35 -1.61 -8.93 3.23
N GLN A 36 -2.50 -9.66 2.55
CA GLN A 36 -2.20 -10.91 1.83
C GLN A 36 -2.81 -10.89 0.42
N PRO A 37 -2.44 -9.91 -0.45
CA PRO A 37 -3.08 -9.76 -1.75
C PRO A 37 -2.79 -10.93 -2.72
N ASN A 38 -1.78 -11.76 -2.41
CA ASN A 38 -1.46 -12.96 -3.17
C ASN A 38 -2.52 -14.08 -2.98
N ASP A 39 -3.38 -13.98 -1.96
CA ASP A 39 -4.52 -14.90 -1.81
C ASP A 39 -5.60 -14.67 -2.88
N PHE A 40 -5.49 -13.57 -3.64
CA PHE A 40 -6.39 -13.20 -4.71
C PHE A 40 -5.63 -13.24 -6.04
N PRO A 41 -5.76 -14.30 -6.86
CA PRO A 41 -5.10 -14.37 -8.16
C PRO A 41 -5.39 -13.17 -9.07
N ALA A 42 -6.60 -12.61 -8.96
CA ALA A 42 -6.99 -11.41 -9.70
C ALA A 42 -6.15 -10.18 -9.33
N LEU A 43 -5.59 -10.10 -8.11
CA LEU A 43 -4.67 -9.05 -7.69
C LEU A 43 -3.21 -9.43 -8.00
N GLU A 44 -2.82 -10.67 -7.69
CA GLU A 44 -1.45 -11.17 -7.89
C GLU A 44 -0.98 -10.99 -9.35
N TYR A 45 -1.86 -11.32 -10.30
CA TYR A 45 -1.56 -11.24 -11.73
C TYR A 45 -1.96 -9.91 -12.38
N HIS A 46 -2.41 -8.91 -11.62
CA HIS A 46 -2.82 -7.61 -12.17
C HIS A 46 -1.68 -6.59 -12.15
N PRO A 47 -1.05 -6.25 -13.30
CA PRO A 47 0.21 -5.51 -13.31
C PRO A 47 0.12 -4.13 -12.66
N HIS A 48 -0.99 -3.42 -12.88
CA HIS A 48 -1.20 -2.09 -12.28
C HIS A 48 -1.40 -2.16 -10.77
N PHE A 49 -2.02 -3.23 -10.26
CA PHE A 49 -2.18 -3.41 -8.82
C PHE A 49 -0.82 -3.70 -8.17
N ARG A 50 -0.05 -4.62 -8.75
CA ARG A 50 1.31 -4.95 -8.28
C ARG A 50 2.26 -3.76 -8.31
N TYR A 51 2.12 -2.89 -9.30
CA TYR A 51 2.88 -1.63 -9.33
C TYR A 51 2.54 -0.72 -8.14
N GLU A 52 1.25 -0.47 -7.90
CA GLU A 52 0.80 0.40 -6.80
C GLU A 52 1.10 -0.18 -5.41
N GLU A 53 1.06 -1.51 -5.28
CA GLU A 53 1.51 -2.24 -4.09
C GLU A 53 3.02 -2.03 -3.86
N GLY A 54 3.84 -2.14 -4.90
CA GLY A 54 5.27 -1.85 -4.84
C GLY A 54 5.58 -0.40 -4.44
N VAL A 55 4.77 0.56 -4.90
CA VAL A 55 4.87 1.97 -4.49
C VAL A 55 4.62 2.11 -2.98
N LEU A 56 3.58 1.46 -2.44
CA LEU A 56 3.32 1.44 -1.00
C LEU A 56 4.48 0.81 -0.22
N ALA A 57 5.02 -0.31 -0.70
CA ALA A 57 6.17 -0.97 -0.09
C ALA A 57 7.40 -0.04 -0.04
N GLY A 58 7.65 0.71 -1.11
CA GLY A 58 8.72 1.73 -1.15
C GLY A 58 8.54 2.84 -0.12
N MET A 59 7.31 3.35 0.07
CA MET A 59 7.01 4.37 1.09
C MET A 59 7.20 3.82 2.51
N LEU A 60 6.78 2.57 2.76
CA LEU A 60 7.00 1.89 4.04
C LEU A 60 8.50 1.70 4.33
N ALA A 61 9.29 1.33 3.31
CA ALA A 61 10.74 1.22 3.44
C ALA A 61 11.40 2.58 3.73
N MET A 62 10.97 3.65 3.07
CA MET A 62 11.40 5.02 3.36
C MET A 62 11.11 5.41 4.81
N ARG A 63 9.90 5.14 5.31
CA ARG A 63 9.53 5.38 6.72
C ARG A 63 10.42 4.61 7.68
N ALA A 64 10.66 3.32 7.42
CA ALA A 64 11.54 2.49 8.23
C ALA A 64 12.97 3.05 8.27
N ALA A 65 13.51 3.46 7.13
CA ALA A 65 14.83 4.08 7.04
C ALA A 65 14.90 5.41 7.81
N TRP A 66 13.86 6.24 7.75
CA TRP A 66 13.78 7.49 8.50
C TRP A 66 13.78 7.27 10.02
N LEU A 67 13.05 6.25 10.49
CA LEU A 67 13.01 5.88 11.90
C LEU A 67 14.34 5.29 12.38
N ALA A 68 15.02 4.49 11.57
CA ALA A 68 16.31 3.88 11.92
C ALA A 68 17.46 4.89 12.02
N LYS A 69 17.32 6.08 11.42
CA LYS A 69 18.31 7.16 11.48
C LYS A 69 18.22 8.00 12.77
N GLN A 70 17.06 8.01 13.43
CA GLN A 70 16.84 8.77 14.67
C GLN A 70 17.44 8.06 15.88
#